data_AF-A0A7V9KRE6-F1
#
_entry.id   AF-A0A7V9KRE6-F1
#
_cell.length_a   1.000
_cell.length_b   1.000
_cell.length_c   1.000
_cell.angle_alpha   90.00
_cell.angle_beta   90.00
_cell.angle_gamma   90.00
#
_symmetry.space_group_name_H-M   'P 1'
#
loop_
_entity.id
_entity.type
_entity.pdbx_description
1 polymer ?
#
loop_
_entity_poly.entity_id
_entity_poly.type
_entity_poly.pdbx_seq_one_letter_code
_entity_poly.pdbx_strand_id
1 'polypeptide(L)'
;MSAPLTPETLAYGITLPSDPHISPDGKRVAYTLSTVDGETKSRRTRVWLRTVEGGEAQALTSTGQSASGARWSPNGTDLAVTADVDDGTAIWVLPASADTAPREITRHIFGVDDLAWSPDDAMLAYTTDYDPD
;
A
#
# COMPACT_ATOMS: atom_id res chain seq x y z
N MET A 1 -27.93 -18.60 8.36
CA MET A 1 -28.49 -17.24 8.49
C MET A 1 -27.30 -16.29 8.59
N SER A 2 -27.20 -15.31 7.69
CA SER A 2 -26.18 -14.26 7.80
C SER A 2 -26.49 -13.37 9.01
N ALA A 3 -25.46 -12.97 9.75
CA ALA A 3 -25.63 -12.04 10.87
C ALA A 3 -26.26 -10.72 10.39
N PRO A 4 -27.11 -10.07 11.20
CA PRO A 4 -27.68 -8.77 10.84
C PRO A 4 -26.58 -7.71 10.70
N LEU A 5 -26.73 -6.80 9.74
CA LEU A 5 -25.85 -5.63 9.61
C LEU A 5 -26.13 -4.67 10.77
N THR A 6 -25.17 -4.53 11.69
CA THR A 6 -25.22 -3.56 12.80
C THR A 6 -24.26 -2.40 12.55
N PRO A 7 -24.41 -1.23 13.22
CA PRO A 7 -23.42 -0.15 13.16
C PRO A 7 -21.99 -0.63 13.45
N GLU A 8 -21.83 -1.53 14.43
CA GLU A 8 -20.54 -2.12 14.79
C GLU A 8 -19.98 -3.00 13.66
N THR A 9 -20.84 -3.78 13.00
CA THR A 9 -20.43 -4.62 11.87
C THR A 9 -20.01 -3.75 10.68
N LEU A 10 -20.71 -2.64 10.44
CA LEU A 10 -20.34 -1.68 9.39
C LEU A 10 -19.04 -0.95 9.72
N ALA A 11 -18.80 -0.63 11.01
CA ALA A 11 -17.63 0.11 11.45
C ALA A 11 -16.35 -0.75 11.55
N TYR A 12 -16.48 -2.00 12.01
CA TYR A 12 -15.33 -2.85 12.38
C TYR A 12 -15.26 -4.18 11.63
N GLY A 13 -16.37 -4.64 11.04
CA GLY A 13 -16.47 -5.96 10.41
C GLY A 13 -16.21 -5.97 8.90
N ILE A 14 -15.98 -4.80 8.29
CA ILE A 14 -15.79 -4.68 6.84
C ILE A 14 -14.32 -4.41 6.53
N THR A 15 -13.74 -5.26 5.70
CA THR A 15 -12.49 -4.99 5.01
C THR A 15 -12.78 -4.19 3.74
N LEU A 16 -12.20 -3.00 3.63
CA LEU A 16 -12.46 -2.09 2.52
C LEU A 16 -11.30 -2.14 1.50
N PRO A 17 -11.52 -2.62 0.26
CA PRO A 17 -10.54 -2.52 -0.80
C PRO A 17 -10.50 -1.12 -1.42
N SER A 18 -9.31 -0.65 -1.79
CA SER A 18 -9.11 0.65 -2.45
C SER A 18 -7.85 0.68 -3.34
N ASP A 19 -7.73 1.72 -4.17
CA ASP A 19 -6.55 2.03 -5.00
C ASP A 19 -5.99 0.84 -5.82
N PRO A 20 -6.79 0.19 -6.70
CA PRO A 20 -6.30 -0.91 -7.51
C PRO A 20 -5.43 -0.44 -8.68
N HIS A 21 -4.28 -1.09 -8.88
CA HIS A 21 -3.34 -0.86 -9.99
C HIS A 21 -2.90 -2.18 -10.63
N ILE A 22 -3.12 -2.31 -11.94
CA ILE A 22 -2.71 -3.48 -12.72
C ILE A 22 -1.22 -3.35 -13.10
N SER A 23 -0.48 -4.45 -13.05
CA SER A 23 0.94 -4.50 -13.46
C SER A 23 1.09 -4.21 -14.96
N PRO A 24 2.25 -3.71 -15.42
CA PRO A 24 2.48 -3.40 -16.84
C PRO A 24 2.24 -4.58 -17.80
N ASP A 25 2.51 -5.80 -17.35
CA ASP A 25 2.26 -7.03 -18.11
C ASP A 25 0.80 -7.54 -18.05
N GLY A 26 -0.06 -6.87 -17.29
CA GLY A 26 -1.47 -7.21 -17.13
C GLY A 26 -1.76 -8.42 -16.24
N LYS A 27 -0.75 -9.04 -15.61
CA LYS A 27 -0.91 -10.32 -14.91
C LYS A 27 -1.24 -10.21 -13.43
N ARG A 28 -0.96 -9.06 -12.81
CA ARG A 28 -1.12 -8.86 -11.37
C ARG A 28 -1.88 -7.56 -11.09
N VAL A 29 -2.56 -7.52 -9.97
CA VAL A 29 -3.20 -6.32 -9.41
C VAL A 29 -2.64 -6.07 -8.02
N ALA A 30 -2.08 -4.89 -7.83
CA ALA A 30 -1.78 -4.33 -6.52
C ALA A 30 -3.00 -3.55 -6.04
N TYR A 31 -3.35 -3.66 -4.77
CA TYR A 31 -4.45 -2.91 -4.19
C TYR A 31 -4.25 -2.78 -2.68
N THR A 32 -5.01 -1.91 -2.05
CA THR A 32 -4.97 -1.77 -0.59
C THR A 32 -6.17 -2.43 0.06
N LEU A 33 -5.97 -3.03 1.24
CA LEU A 33 -7.06 -3.44 2.12
C LEU A 33 -6.96 -2.65 3.42
N SER A 34 -8.04 -1.93 3.74
CA SER A 34 -8.22 -1.28 5.03
C SER A 34 -9.05 -2.15 5.97
N THR A 35 -8.60 -2.31 7.20
CA THR A 35 -9.35 -2.93 8.30
C THR A 35 -9.35 -2.01 9.51
N VAL A 36 -10.37 -2.10 10.35
CA VAL A 36 -10.39 -1.41 11.64
C VAL A 36 -10.16 -2.43 12.73
N ASP A 37 -9.17 -2.18 13.58
CA ASP A 37 -8.89 -3.02 14.74
C ASP A 37 -9.99 -2.84 15.79
N GLY A 38 -10.59 -3.95 16.23
CA GLY A 38 -11.74 -3.94 17.11
C GLY A 38 -11.44 -3.46 18.53
N GLU A 39 -10.19 -3.55 18.98
CA GLU A 39 -9.75 -3.19 20.33
C GLU A 39 -9.29 -1.74 20.39
N THR A 40 -8.31 -1.38 19.56
CA THR A 40 -7.69 -0.06 19.50
C THR A 40 -8.51 0.97 18.74
N LYS A 41 -9.49 0.51 17.94
CA LYS A 41 -10.30 1.35 17.01
C LYS A 41 -9.46 2.03 15.94
N SER A 42 -8.21 1.63 15.76
CA SER A 42 -7.32 2.16 14.74
C SER A 42 -7.61 1.54 13.38
N ARG A 43 -7.56 2.35 12.33
CA ARG A 43 -7.62 1.86 10.95
C ARG A 43 -6.21 1.50 10.49
N ARG A 44 -6.08 0.35 9.83
CA ARG A 44 -4.82 -0.13 9.22
C ARG A 44 -5.05 -0.42 7.75
N THR A 45 -4.16 0.10 6.92
CA THR A 45 -4.16 -0.14 5.48
C THR A 45 -2.92 -0.94 5.12
N ARG A 46 -3.08 -1.99 4.30
CA ARG A 46 -1.95 -2.80 3.82
C ARG A 46 -2.00 -2.92 2.31
N VAL A 47 -0.85 -3.03 1.68
CA VAL A 47 -0.72 -3.30 0.24
C VAL A 47 -0.75 -4.80 0.01
N TRP A 48 -1.59 -5.23 -0.91
CA TRP A 48 -1.81 -6.60 -1.32
C TRP A 48 -1.56 -6.76 -2.81
N LEU A 49 -1.13 -7.96 -3.18
CA LEU A 49 -0.86 -8.36 -4.55
C LEU A 49 -1.65 -9.63 -4.85
N ARG A 50 -2.27 -9.68 -6.04
CA ARG A 50 -2.96 -10.87 -6.53
C ARG A 50 -2.77 -11.01 -8.03
N THR A 51 -2.81 -12.23 -8.54
CA THR A 51 -2.92 -12.53 -9.97
C THR A 51 -4.30 -12.14 -10.51
N VAL A 52 -4.34 -11.59 -11.73
CA VAL A 52 -5.59 -11.17 -12.39
C VAL A 52 -6.51 -12.36 -12.70
N GLU A 53 -5.93 -13.52 -13.01
CA GLU A 53 -6.67 -14.78 -13.21
C GLU A 53 -7.30 -15.33 -11.92
N GLY A 54 -7.06 -14.68 -10.77
CA GLY A 54 -7.49 -15.16 -9.46
C GLY A 54 -6.43 -16.04 -8.79
N GLY A 55 -6.74 -16.55 -7.60
CA GLY A 55 -5.78 -17.19 -6.69
C GLY A 55 -5.76 -16.54 -5.32
N GLU A 56 -4.85 -16.96 -4.45
CA GLU A 56 -4.65 -16.34 -3.13
C GLU A 56 -3.99 -14.97 -3.28
N ALA A 57 -4.46 -14.00 -2.50
CA ALA A 57 -3.82 -12.70 -2.40
C ALA A 57 -2.71 -12.74 -1.36
N GLN A 58 -1.61 -12.05 -1.64
CA GLN A 58 -0.46 -11.94 -0.74
C GLN A 58 -0.35 -10.52 -0.21
N ALA A 59 -0.20 -10.36 1.10
CA ALA A 59 0.17 -9.07 1.67
C ALA A 59 1.65 -8.78 1.41
N LEU A 60 1.96 -7.59 0.87
CA LEU A 60 3.33 -7.14 0.64
C LEU A 60 3.90 -6.30 1.79
N THR A 61 3.02 -5.76 2.65
CA THR A 61 3.43 -4.94 3.80
C THR A 61 3.06 -5.61 5.12
N SER A 62 3.79 -5.27 6.19
CA SER A 62 3.60 -5.84 7.53
C SER A 62 2.33 -5.35 8.22
N THR A 63 2.04 -5.84 9.42
CA THR A 63 0.84 -5.49 10.21
C THR A 63 1.02 -4.27 11.13
N GLY A 64 2.25 -3.79 11.33
CA GLY A 64 2.55 -2.78 12.36
C GLY A 64 2.27 -1.33 11.94
N GLN A 65 2.46 -1.02 10.66
CA GLN A 65 2.35 0.33 10.11
C GLN A 65 1.46 0.30 8.86
N SER A 66 0.71 1.38 8.62
CA SER A 66 -0.12 1.45 7.41
C SER A 66 0.76 1.69 6.20
N ALA A 67 0.38 1.12 5.07
CA ALA A 67 1.00 1.42 3.79
C ALA A 67 -0.06 1.50 2.68
N SER A 68 0.15 2.43 1.75
CA SER A 68 -0.79 2.75 0.68
C SER A 68 -0.05 3.33 -0.54
N GLY A 69 -0.81 3.88 -1.51
CA GLY A 69 -0.25 4.59 -2.66
C GLY A 69 0.60 3.71 -3.58
N ALA A 70 0.23 2.44 -3.76
CA ALA A 70 1.04 1.46 -4.49
C ALA A 70 1.13 1.81 -5.99
N ARG A 71 2.35 1.94 -6.53
CA ARG A 71 2.59 2.27 -7.95
C ARG A 71 3.63 1.34 -8.55
N TRP A 72 3.24 0.66 -9.63
CA TRP A 72 4.14 -0.25 -10.36
C TRP A 72 5.28 0.52 -11.01
N SER A 73 6.49 -0.04 -10.89
CA SER A 73 7.60 0.33 -11.74
C SER A 73 7.25 0.01 -13.21
N PRO A 74 7.66 0.84 -14.20
CA PRO A 74 7.42 0.58 -15.62
C PRO A 74 7.82 -0.81 -16.10
N ASN A 75 8.91 -1.38 -15.56
CA ASN A 75 9.35 -2.74 -15.87
C ASN A 75 8.50 -3.84 -15.19
N GLY A 76 7.61 -3.47 -14.26
CA GLY A 76 6.71 -4.36 -13.53
C GLY A 76 7.36 -5.25 -12.47
N THR A 77 8.62 -5.01 -12.08
CA THR A 77 9.31 -5.82 -11.06
C THR A 77 9.01 -5.37 -9.63
N ASP A 78 8.69 -4.08 -9.45
CA ASP A 78 8.61 -3.44 -8.15
C ASP A 78 7.35 -2.58 -7.98
N LEU A 79 7.02 -2.29 -6.72
CA LEU A 79 5.98 -1.34 -6.31
C LEU A 79 6.59 -0.28 -5.41
N ALA A 80 6.44 0.99 -5.77
CA ALA A 80 6.65 2.09 -4.82
C ALA A 80 5.40 2.22 -3.95
N VAL A 81 5.59 2.43 -2.65
CA VAL A 81 4.51 2.62 -1.67
C VAL A 81 4.90 3.72 -0.69
N THR A 82 3.90 4.33 -0.06
CA THR A 82 4.10 5.14 1.15
C THR A 82 3.75 4.30 2.36
N ALA A 83 4.48 4.48 3.45
CA ALA A 83 4.24 3.77 4.70
C ALA A 83 4.43 4.70 5.91
N ASP A 84 3.53 4.58 6.89
CA ASP A 84 3.66 5.24 8.19
C ASP A 84 4.96 4.75 8.85
N VAL A 85 5.72 5.65 9.45
CA VAL A 85 6.85 5.35 10.34
C VAL A 85 6.70 6.15 11.64
N ASP A 86 7.50 5.84 12.66
CA ASP A 86 7.31 6.42 14.00
C ASP A 86 7.20 7.96 14.01
N ASP A 87 7.95 8.61 13.13
CA ASP A 87 8.09 10.07 13.03
C ASP A 87 7.90 10.53 11.57
N GLY A 88 6.82 10.08 10.93
CA GLY A 88 6.37 10.59 9.63
C GLY A 88 6.00 9.50 8.62
N THR A 89 6.34 9.74 7.35
CA THR A 89 6.03 8.84 6.23
C THR A 89 7.29 8.52 5.45
N ALA A 90 7.48 7.26 5.11
CA ALA A 90 8.58 6.80 4.28
C ALA A 90 8.08 6.31 2.91
N ILE A 91 8.89 6.54 1.88
CA ILE A 91 8.71 5.89 0.57
C ILE A 91 9.52 4.60 0.58
N TRP A 92 8.86 3.50 0.27
CA TRP A 92 9.46 2.19 0.14
C TRP A 92 9.30 1.66 -1.28
N VAL A 93 10.28 0.87 -1.73
CA VAL A 93 10.15 0.03 -2.92
C VAL A 93 10.06 -1.41 -2.47
N LEU A 94 8.94 -2.04 -2.82
CA LEU A 94 8.62 -3.43 -2.53
C LEU A 94 8.81 -4.26 -3.80
N PRO A 95 9.71 -5.25 -3.78
CA PRO A 95 9.77 -6.22 -4.86
C PRO A 95 8.46 -7.00 -4.95
N ALA A 96 7.98 -7.21 -6.17
CA ALA A 96 6.77 -8.00 -6.38
C ALA A 96 7.03 -9.53 -6.27
N SER A 97 8.28 -9.91 -6.01
CA SER A 97 8.74 -11.26 -5.69
C SER A 97 9.08 -11.36 -4.21
N ALA A 98 8.70 -12.46 -3.56
CA ALA A 98 8.88 -12.67 -2.12
C ALA A 98 10.35 -12.96 -1.70
N ASP A 99 11.24 -13.19 -2.66
CA ASP A 99 12.66 -13.53 -2.42
C ASP A 99 13.57 -12.30 -2.25
N THR A 100 13.06 -11.11 -2.55
CA THR A 100 13.82 -9.87 -2.52
C THR A 100 13.30 -8.97 -1.41
N ALA A 101 14.22 -8.42 -0.61
CA ALA A 101 13.86 -7.58 0.51
C ALA A 101 13.36 -6.19 0.05
N PRO A 102 12.34 -5.61 0.73
CA PRO A 102 11.98 -4.21 0.57
C PRO A 102 13.15 -3.26 0.85
N ARG A 103 13.16 -2.10 0.17
CA ARG A 103 14.12 -1.02 0.41
C ARG A 103 13.41 0.29 0.74
N GLU A 104 13.88 0.98 1.76
CA GLU A 104 13.49 2.36 2.04
C GLU A 104 14.24 3.29 1.07
N ILE A 105 13.54 4.25 0.46
CA ILE A 105 14.12 5.21 -0.48
C ILE A 105 14.41 6.53 0.21
N THR A 106 13.43 7.05 0.93
CA THR A 106 13.52 8.30 1.67
C THR A 106 12.40 8.38 2.72
N ARG A 107 12.53 9.31 3.65
CA ARG A 107 11.58 9.57 4.71
C ARG A 107 11.34 11.07 4.87
N HIS A 108 10.09 11.43 5.16
CA HIS A 108 9.63 12.77 5.44
C HIS A 108 8.90 12.79 6.78
N ILE A 109 8.92 13.93 7.48
CA ILE A 109 8.17 14.11 8.73
C ILE A 109 6.67 14.34 8.47
N PHE A 110 6.29 14.75 7.26
CA PHE A 110 4.91 14.92 6.82
C PHE A 110 4.43 13.77 5.93
N GLY A 111 3.16 13.85 5.53
CA GLY A 111 2.58 12.96 4.54
C GLY A 111 3.29 13.05 3.19
N VAL A 112 3.41 11.90 2.55
CA VAL A 112 3.91 11.78 1.18
C VAL A 112 2.79 11.22 0.32
N ASP A 113 2.56 11.81 -0.84
CA ASP A 113 1.49 11.46 -1.76
C ASP A 113 1.97 11.43 -3.23
N ASP A 114 1.07 11.07 -4.14
CA ASP A 114 1.23 11.17 -5.60
C ASP A 114 2.54 10.59 -6.17
N LEU A 115 2.96 9.43 -5.67
CA LEU A 115 4.11 8.69 -6.20
C LEU A 115 3.98 8.44 -7.71
N ALA A 116 5.06 8.64 -8.46
CA ALA A 116 5.16 8.30 -9.88
C ALA A 116 6.58 7.89 -10.26
N TRP A 117 6.71 6.78 -10.98
CA TRP A 117 7.99 6.33 -11.52
C TRP A 117 8.37 7.09 -12.80
N SER A 118 9.67 7.33 -13.00
CA SER A 118 10.16 7.72 -14.31
C SER A 118 10.04 6.56 -15.30
N PRO A 119 9.88 6.82 -16.62
CA PRO A 119 9.70 5.77 -17.63
C PRO A 119 10.84 4.76 -17.75
N ASP A 120 12.02 5.09 -17.25
CA ASP A 120 13.24 4.27 -17.27
C ASP A 120 13.53 3.57 -15.92
N ASP A 121 12.56 3.55 -14.99
CA ASP A 121 12.64 2.96 -13.65
C ASP A 121 13.71 3.59 -12.73
N ALA A 122 14.37 4.68 -13.15
CA ALA A 122 15.51 5.24 -12.45
C ALA A 122 15.15 6.20 -11.30
N MET A 123 13.97 6.83 -11.37
CA MET A 123 13.57 7.91 -10.46
C MET A 123 12.13 7.73 -9.98
N LEU A 124 11.84 8.34 -8.83
CA LEU A 124 10.50 8.52 -8.29
C LEU A 124 10.23 10.01 -8.08
N ALA A 125 9.11 10.49 -8.62
CA ALA A 125 8.51 11.76 -8.26
C ALA A 125 7.44 11.53 -7.18
N TYR A 126 7.25 12.51 -6.29
CA TYR A 126 6.28 12.47 -5.21
C TYR A 126 5.95 13.89 -4.75
N THR A 127 4.84 14.04 -4.04
CA THR A 127 4.46 15.27 -3.34
C THR A 127 4.62 15.08 -1.84
N THR A 128 5.03 16.13 -1.15
CA THR A 128 5.11 16.19 0.32
C THR A 128 4.92 17.64 0.72
N ASP A 129 4.37 17.86 1.90
CA ASP A 129 4.44 19.17 2.51
C ASP A 129 5.91 19.54 2.74
N TYR A 130 6.23 20.81 2.44
CA TYR A 130 7.54 21.39 2.68
C TYR A 130 7.47 22.20 3.97
N ASP A 131 8.32 21.85 4.94
CA ASP A 131 8.57 22.71 6.09
C ASP A 131 9.84 23.51 5.83
N PRO A 132 9.72 24.82 5.57
CA PRO A 132 10.85 25.69 5.29
C PRO A 132 11.75 25.98 6.50
N ASP A 133 11.36 25.57 7.72
CA ASP A 133 11.99 25.97 8.98
C ASP A 133 12.92 24.91 9.60
#